data_AF-A0A257NFP3-F1
#
_entry.id   AF-A0A257NFP3-F1
#
_cell.length_a   1.000
_cell.length_b   1.000
_cell.length_c   1.000
_cell.angle_alpha   90.00
_cell.angle_beta   90.00
_cell.angle_gamma   90.00
#
_symmetry.space_group_name_H-M   'P 1'
#
loop_
_entity.id
_entity.type
_entity.pdbx_description
1 polymer ?
#
loop_
_entity_poly.entity_id
_entity_poly.type
_entity_poly.pdbx_seq_one_letter_code
_entity_poly.pdbx_strand_id
1 'polypeptide(L)'
;LYRVHSGQLGINVGEMEKALKDVLTRAQRWGAVMLIDEADVYIKRRDNNIAMNAVVGVFLRVLEYFNGLLFLTTNRVDDIDEAIVSRCIALIKYYPPDSDARRRIWRVMIDQFDLDVDADLINQLAECFPEATGRDIKGLSKLVAKFCQHKKVAPTLEVFKRCSIFRGMDLEKSVENAQS
;
A
#
# COMPACT_ATOMS: atom_id res chain seq x y z
N LEU A 1 6.36 -1.00 -17.05
CA LEU A 1 5.18 -0.68 -16.23
C LEU A 1 4.86 0.79 -16.40
N TYR A 2 3.65 1.14 -16.87
CA TYR A 2 3.19 2.51 -16.94
C TYR A 2 2.23 2.78 -15.77
N ARG A 3 2.64 3.66 -14.85
CA ARG A 3 1.89 3.96 -13.62
C ARG A 3 1.28 5.35 -13.71
N VAL A 4 0.01 5.46 -13.34
CA VAL A 4 -0.71 6.72 -13.17
C VAL A 4 -1.39 6.72 -11.82
N HIS A 5 -1.35 7.86 -11.14
CA HIS A 5 -2.03 8.05 -9.87
C HIS A 5 -3.45 8.56 -10.12
N SER A 6 -4.43 8.09 -9.36
CA SER A 6 -5.83 8.51 -9.52
C SER A 6 -6.02 10.02 -9.47
N GLY A 7 -5.34 10.70 -8.54
CA GLY A 7 -5.32 12.17 -8.46
C GLY A 7 -4.91 12.92 -9.73
N GLN A 8 -4.23 12.28 -10.69
CA GLN A 8 -3.87 12.88 -11.98
C GLN A 8 -5.01 12.85 -13.01
N LEU A 9 -6.01 11.97 -12.82
CA LEU A 9 -7.13 11.80 -13.73
C LEU A 9 -8.30 12.74 -13.38
N GLY A 10 -8.37 13.21 -12.13
CA GLY A 10 -9.39 14.14 -11.66
C GLY A 10 -10.78 13.49 -11.49
N ILE A 11 -11.75 14.30 -11.06
CA ILE A 11 -13.13 13.87 -10.80
C ILE A 11 -14.16 14.51 -11.72
N ASN A 12 -13.74 15.46 -12.57
CA ASN A 12 -14.59 15.97 -13.63
C ASN A 12 -14.73 14.89 -14.71
N VAL A 13 -15.96 14.50 -14.99
CA VAL A 13 -16.28 13.38 -15.89
C VAL A 13 -15.62 13.53 -17.26
N GLY A 14 -15.70 14.71 -17.87
CA GLY A 14 -15.18 14.94 -19.23
C GLY A 14 -13.65 14.97 -19.30
N GLU A 15 -13.02 15.62 -18.32
CA GLU A 15 -11.56 15.67 -18.24
C GLU A 15 -10.96 14.31 -17.89
N MET A 16 -11.60 13.59 -16.96
CA MET A 16 -11.21 12.23 -16.58
C MET A 16 -11.33 11.27 -17.76
N GLU A 17 -12.43 11.31 -18.52
CA GLU A 17 -12.60 10.45 -19.71
C GLU A 17 -11.46 10.64 -20.71
N LYS A 18 -11.11 11.91 -21.00
CA LYS A 18 -10.03 12.25 -21.92
C LYS A 18 -8.69 11.78 -21.38
N ALA A 19 -8.36 12.12 -20.14
CA ALA A 19 -7.10 11.75 -19.50
C ALA A 19 -6.92 10.22 -19.43
N LEU A 20 -7.97 9.49 -19.07
CA LEU A 20 -7.96 8.04 -18.98
C LEU A 20 -7.76 7.40 -20.36
N LYS A 21 -8.50 7.85 -21.39
CA LYS A 21 -8.30 7.37 -22.78
C LYS A 21 -6.89 7.61 -23.27
N ASP A 22 -6.33 8.78 -23.02
CA ASP A 22 -4.97 9.13 -23.44
C ASP A 22 -3.93 8.22 -22.77
N VAL A 23 -4.07 8.00 -21.47
CA VAL A 23 -3.19 7.12 -20.69
C VAL A 23 -3.27 5.67 -21.17
N LEU A 24 -4.48 5.15 -21.34
CA LEU A 24 -4.70 3.76 -21.80
C LEU A 24 -4.19 3.56 -23.23
N THR A 25 -4.42 4.53 -24.12
CA THR A 25 -3.90 4.49 -25.49
C THR A 25 -2.38 4.48 -25.51
N ARG A 26 -1.73 5.28 -24.66
CA ARG A 26 -0.27 5.26 -24.51
C ARG A 26 0.23 3.90 -24.02
N ALA A 27 -0.40 3.34 -22.99
CA ALA A 27 -0.06 2.02 -22.46
C ALA A 27 -0.13 0.95 -23.55
N GLN A 28 -1.23 0.94 -24.31
CA GLN A 28 -1.46 0.00 -25.40
C GLN A 28 -0.44 0.16 -26.53
N ARG A 29 -0.15 1.40 -26.96
CA ARG A 29 0.86 1.67 -28.00
C ARG A 29 2.25 1.20 -27.60
N TRP A 30 2.59 1.26 -26.32
CA TRP A 30 3.87 0.79 -25.80
C TRP A 30 3.88 -0.70 -25.47
N GLY A 31 2.74 -1.42 -25.58
CA GLY A 31 2.62 -2.79 -25.07
C GLY A 31 2.91 -2.89 -23.57
N ALA A 32 2.71 -1.79 -22.83
CA ALA A 32 3.07 -1.70 -21.43
C ALA A 32 1.92 -2.20 -20.54
N VAL A 33 2.29 -2.89 -19.45
CA VAL A 33 1.38 -3.14 -18.33
C VAL A 33 0.97 -1.80 -17.71
N MET A 34 -0.33 -1.56 -17.61
CA MET A 34 -0.91 -0.36 -17.02
C MET A 34 -1.18 -0.57 -15.52
N LEU A 35 -0.84 0.41 -14.70
CA LEU A 35 -1.15 0.45 -13.26
C LEU A 35 -1.83 1.78 -12.93
N ILE A 36 -3.09 1.72 -12.49
CA ILE A 36 -3.78 2.86 -11.90
C ILE A 36 -3.72 2.69 -10.39
N ASP A 37 -2.99 3.60 -9.75
CA ASP A 37 -2.72 3.55 -8.33
C ASP A 37 -3.74 4.40 -7.54
N GLU A 38 -4.14 3.91 -6.37
CA GLU A 38 -5.15 4.54 -5.50
C GLU A 38 -6.48 4.82 -6.23
N ALA A 39 -6.97 3.84 -6.98
CA ALA A 39 -8.19 3.95 -7.78
C ALA A 39 -9.49 4.01 -6.95
N ASP A 40 -9.39 4.27 -5.64
CA ASP A 40 -10.47 4.29 -4.64
C ASP A 40 -11.72 5.06 -5.12
N VAL A 41 -11.54 6.22 -5.74
CA VAL A 41 -12.64 7.08 -6.22
C VAL A 41 -13.34 6.49 -7.45
N TYR A 42 -12.61 5.75 -8.29
CA TYR A 42 -13.10 5.24 -9.57
C TYR A 42 -13.77 3.88 -9.46
N ILE A 43 -13.44 3.12 -8.42
CA ILE A 43 -13.99 1.79 -8.19
C ILE A 43 -15.01 1.77 -7.05
N LYS A 44 -15.29 2.92 -6.44
CA LYS A 44 -16.22 3.04 -5.30
C LYS A 44 -17.61 2.52 -5.67
N ARG A 45 -18.26 1.80 -4.76
CA ARG A 45 -19.68 1.43 -4.88
C ARG A 45 -20.53 2.69 -5.08
N ARG A 46 -21.46 2.61 -6.02
CA ARG A 46 -22.43 3.68 -6.30
C ARG A 46 -23.31 3.97 -5.09
N ASP A 47 -23.48 5.26 -4.78
CA ASP A 47 -24.30 5.75 -3.67
C ASP A 47 -25.27 6.85 -4.16
N ASN A 48 -25.83 7.66 -3.26
CA ASN A 48 -26.75 8.73 -3.63
C ASN A 48 -26.08 9.92 -4.34
N ASN A 49 -24.75 9.91 -4.51
CA ASN A 49 -24.01 10.94 -5.22
C ASN A 49 -23.97 10.68 -6.73
N ILE A 50 -24.89 11.31 -7.45
CA ILE A 50 -25.02 11.22 -8.92
C ILE A 50 -23.70 11.55 -9.64
N ALA A 51 -22.95 12.56 -9.17
CA ALA A 51 -21.70 12.96 -9.81
C ALA A 51 -20.64 11.85 -9.73
N MET A 52 -20.49 11.20 -8.57
CA MET A 52 -19.53 10.10 -8.42
C MET A 52 -19.97 8.86 -9.20
N ASN A 53 -21.26 8.57 -9.24
CA ASN A 53 -21.78 7.48 -10.05
C ASN A 53 -21.49 7.69 -11.55
N ALA A 54 -21.54 8.94 -12.02
CA ALA A 54 -21.16 9.28 -13.39
C ALA A 54 -19.66 9.04 -13.66
N VAL A 55 -18.79 9.39 -12.71
CA VAL A 55 -17.35 9.12 -12.77
C VAL A 55 -17.07 7.62 -12.86
N VAL A 56 -17.65 6.81 -11.96
CA VAL A 56 -17.50 5.34 -11.95
C VAL A 56 -18.06 4.73 -13.25
N GLY A 57 -19.19 5.23 -13.74
CA GLY A 57 -19.80 4.76 -14.99
C GLY A 57 -18.95 5.05 -16.21
N VAL A 58 -18.35 6.24 -16.32
CA VAL A 58 -17.40 6.56 -17.39
C VAL A 58 -16.13 5.73 -17.28
N PHE A 59 -15.59 5.57 -16.07
CA PHE A 59 -14.41 4.76 -15.83
C PHE A 59 -14.60 3.33 -16.34
N LEU A 60 -15.68 2.66 -15.92
CA LEU A 60 -16.06 1.33 -16.38
C LEU A 60 -16.15 1.25 -17.91
N ARG A 61 -16.88 2.18 -18.52
CA ARG A 61 -17.07 2.21 -19.97
C ARG A 61 -15.74 2.32 -20.71
N VAL A 62 -14.82 3.17 -20.24
CA VAL A 62 -13.52 3.34 -20.89
C VAL A 62 -12.65 2.10 -20.71
N LEU A 63 -12.72 1.42 -19.57
CA LEU A 63 -11.99 0.18 -19.34
C LEU A 63 -12.45 -0.97 -20.24
N GLU A 64 -13.73 -1.03 -20.63
CA GLU A 64 -14.25 -2.08 -21.53
C GLU A 64 -13.60 -2.06 -22.91
N TYR A 65 -13.14 -0.90 -23.38
CA TYR A 65 -12.46 -0.77 -24.67
C TYR A 65 -10.94 -0.92 -24.58
N PHE A 66 -10.38 -1.07 -23.38
CA PHE A 66 -8.94 -1.22 -23.22
C PHE A 66 -8.50 -2.64 -23.56
N ASN A 67 -7.60 -2.76 -24.54
CA ASN A 67 -6.97 -4.03 -24.88
C ASN A 67 -5.53 -4.06 -24.36
N GLY A 68 -5.36 -4.55 -23.14
CA GLY A 68 -4.05 -4.70 -22.49
C GLY A 68 -4.17 -5.19 -21.04
N LEU A 69 -3.02 -5.33 -20.36
CA LEU A 69 -2.99 -5.73 -18.96
C LEU A 69 -3.11 -4.49 -18.05
N LEU A 70 -4.15 -4.46 -17.22
CA LEU A 70 -4.44 -3.39 -16.27
C LEU A 70 -4.42 -3.92 -14.83
N PHE A 71 -3.67 -3.24 -13.98
CA PHE A 71 -3.73 -3.38 -12.52
C PHE A 71 -4.38 -2.14 -11.92
N LEU A 72 -5.29 -2.36 -10.98
CA LEU A 72 -5.87 -1.33 -10.13
C LEU A 72 -5.45 -1.62 -8.70
N THR A 73 -5.02 -0.60 -7.95
CA THR A 73 -4.81 -0.70 -6.50
C THR A 73 -5.86 0.13 -5.78
N THR A 74 -6.26 -0.33 -4.60
CA THR A 74 -7.23 0.36 -3.75
C THR A 74 -6.95 0.03 -2.30
N ASN A 75 -7.20 1.00 -1.42
CA ASN A 75 -7.20 0.79 0.03
C ASN A 75 -8.61 0.45 0.55
N ARG A 76 -9.64 0.50 -0.31
CA ARG A 76 -11.06 0.35 0.03
C ARG A 76 -11.65 -0.96 -0.51
N VAL A 77 -11.15 -2.09 -0.02
CA VAL A 77 -11.55 -3.41 -0.54
C VAL A 77 -13.03 -3.76 -0.33
N ASP A 78 -13.66 -3.20 0.71
CA ASP A 78 -15.07 -3.48 1.06
C ASP A 78 -16.07 -2.57 0.33
N ASP A 79 -15.57 -1.51 -0.32
CA ASP A 79 -16.37 -0.46 -0.97
C ASP A 79 -16.17 -0.47 -2.50
N ILE A 80 -15.90 -1.64 -3.08
CA ILE A 80 -15.74 -1.79 -4.53
C ILE A 80 -17.11 -2.02 -5.19
N ASP A 81 -17.35 -1.34 -6.32
CA ASP A 81 -18.50 -1.52 -7.19
C ASP A 81 -18.51 -2.93 -7.81
N GLU A 82 -19.66 -3.60 -7.74
CA GLU A 82 -19.81 -4.98 -8.21
C GLU A 82 -19.57 -5.12 -9.72
N ALA A 83 -19.85 -4.08 -10.51
CA ALA A 83 -19.58 -4.08 -11.94
C ALA A 83 -18.07 -4.04 -12.26
N ILE A 84 -17.25 -3.48 -11.36
CA ILE A 84 -15.79 -3.56 -11.45
C ILE A 84 -15.34 -4.99 -11.12
N VAL A 85 -15.80 -5.54 -9.99
CA VAL A 85 -15.39 -6.88 -9.52
C VAL A 85 -15.70 -7.95 -10.57
N SER A 86 -16.89 -7.91 -11.17
CA SER A 86 -17.31 -8.86 -12.23
C SER A 86 -16.48 -8.78 -13.52
N ARG A 87 -15.78 -7.67 -13.78
CA ARG A 87 -14.89 -7.48 -14.94
C ARG A 87 -13.43 -7.81 -14.64
N CYS A 88 -13.07 -7.96 -13.36
CA CYS A 88 -11.71 -8.31 -12.96
C CYS A 88 -11.46 -9.82 -13.14
N ILE A 89 -10.42 -10.16 -13.90
CA ILE A 89 -9.97 -11.56 -14.06
C ILE A 89 -9.41 -12.11 -12.74
N ALA A 90 -8.79 -11.25 -11.93
CA ALA A 90 -8.24 -11.61 -10.64
C ALA A 90 -8.47 -10.48 -9.63
N LEU A 91 -8.82 -10.86 -8.40
CA LEU A 91 -8.86 -9.97 -7.25
C LEU A 91 -7.83 -10.44 -6.22
N ILE A 92 -6.77 -9.66 -6.04
CA ILE A 92 -5.67 -9.99 -5.12
C ILE A 92 -5.87 -9.21 -3.83
N LYS A 93 -6.24 -9.90 -2.76
CA LYS A 93 -6.36 -9.31 -1.43
C LYS A 93 -5.01 -9.39 -0.70
N TYR A 94 -4.55 -8.26 -0.19
CA TYR A 94 -3.37 -8.20 0.66
C TYR A 94 -3.80 -8.20 2.11
N TYR A 95 -3.28 -9.17 2.87
CA TYR A 95 -3.48 -9.26 4.30
C TYR A 95 -2.26 -8.71 5.04
N PRO A 96 -2.43 -8.22 6.28
CA PRO A 96 -1.30 -7.98 7.16
C PRO A 96 -0.38 -9.21 7.22
N PRO A 97 0.96 -9.03 7.24
CA PRO A 97 1.88 -10.14 7.27
C PRO A 97 1.68 -10.94 8.56
N ASP A 98 1.66 -12.27 8.47
CA ASP A 98 1.73 -13.15 9.64
C ASP A 98 3.10 -13.03 10.35
N SER A 99 3.26 -13.73 11.47
CA SER A 99 4.49 -13.68 12.28
C SER A 99 5.76 -14.06 11.48
N ASP A 100 5.68 -15.10 10.63
CA ASP A 100 6.81 -15.55 9.83
C ASP A 100 7.12 -14.60 8.68
N ALA A 101 6.08 -14.04 8.05
CA ALA A 101 6.19 -12.98 7.07
C ALA A 101 6.83 -11.73 7.68
N ARG A 102 6.44 -11.34 8.90
CA ARG A 102 7.07 -10.21 9.63
C ARG A 102 8.55 -10.47 9.89
N ARG A 103 8.94 -11.67 10.34
CA ARG A 103 10.37 -12.03 10.51
C ARG A 103 11.14 -11.91 9.20
N ARG A 104 10.57 -12.37 8.08
CA ARG A 104 11.17 -12.22 6.74
C ARG A 104 11.29 -10.75 6.33
N ILE A 105 10.26 -9.95 6.55
CA ILE A 105 10.28 -8.51 6.24
C ILE A 105 11.34 -7.80 7.08
N TRP A 106 11.41 -8.08 8.39
CA TRP A 106 12.45 -7.54 9.28
C TRP A 106 13.84 -7.85 8.76
N ARG A 107 14.11 -9.12 8.41
CA ARG A 107 15.40 -9.52 7.85
C ARG A 107 15.76 -8.74 6.60
N VAL A 108 14.83 -8.62 5.64
CA VAL A 108 15.06 -7.87 4.40
C VAL A 108 15.30 -6.38 4.68
N MET A 109 14.55 -5.77 5.61
CA MET A 109 14.70 -4.34 5.90
C MET A 109 15.98 -4.04 6.69
N ILE A 110 16.38 -4.91 7.61
CA ILE A 110 17.63 -4.79 8.38
C ILE A 110 18.83 -4.86 7.43
N ASP A 111 18.85 -5.85 6.53
CA ASP A 111 19.88 -5.99 5.51
C ASP A 111 19.89 -4.78 4.55
N GLN A 112 18.72 -4.33 4.10
CA GLN A 112 18.60 -3.14 3.24
C GLN A 112 19.20 -1.87 3.86
N PHE A 113 19.19 -1.73 5.19
CA PHE A 113 19.71 -0.55 5.89
C PHE A 113 21.04 -0.80 6.61
N ASP A 114 21.72 -1.92 6.31
CA ASP A 114 23.04 -2.28 6.85
C ASP A 114 23.09 -2.23 8.39
N LEU A 115 22.04 -2.76 9.03
CA LEU A 115 21.95 -2.85 10.48
C LEU A 115 22.57 -4.17 10.95
N ASP A 116 23.64 -4.08 11.73
CA ASP A 116 24.30 -5.25 12.34
C ASP A 116 23.45 -5.82 13.49
N VAL A 117 22.54 -6.73 13.14
CA VAL A 117 21.54 -7.33 14.03
C VAL A 117 21.50 -8.84 13.81
N ASP A 118 21.52 -9.61 14.90
CA ASP A 118 21.44 -11.07 14.85
C ASP A 118 20.00 -11.61 14.64
N ALA A 119 19.90 -12.91 14.39
CA ALA A 119 18.61 -13.57 14.16
C ALA A 119 17.70 -13.56 15.39
N ASP A 120 18.26 -13.56 16.60
CA ASP A 120 17.50 -13.59 17.84
C ASP A 120 16.80 -12.24 18.08
N LEU A 121 17.49 -11.13 17.83
CA LEU A 121 16.90 -9.80 17.87
C LEU A 121 15.83 -9.62 16.80
N ILE A 122 16.00 -10.18 15.59
CA ILE A 122 14.94 -10.20 14.56
C ILE A 122 13.67 -10.89 15.08
N ASN A 123 13.81 -12.03 15.76
CA ASN A 123 12.69 -12.74 16.35
C ASN A 123 12.01 -11.90 17.44
N GLN A 124 12.79 -11.29 18.32
CA GLN A 124 12.28 -10.37 19.36
C GLN A 124 11.55 -9.17 18.75
N LEU A 125 12.04 -8.60 17.65
CA LEU A 125 11.38 -7.48 16.97
C LEU A 125 10.04 -7.90 16.35
N ALA A 126 9.98 -9.08 15.73
CA ALA A 126 8.73 -9.60 15.19
C ALA A 126 7.66 -9.88 16.27
N GLU A 127 8.10 -10.26 17.47
CA GLU A 127 7.22 -10.50 18.63
C GLU A 127 6.84 -9.20 19.35
N CYS A 128 7.77 -8.26 19.50
CA CYS A 128 7.49 -6.95 20.10
C CYS A 128 6.54 -6.13 19.22
N PHE A 129 6.60 -6.27 17.89
CA PHE A 129 5.78 -5.52 16.95
C PHE A 129 4.80 -6.42 16.18
N PRO A 130 3.81 -7.04 16.84
CA PRO A 130 2.93 -8.03 16.22
C PRO A 130 1.96 -7.42 15.19
N GLU A 131 1.68 -6.13 15.26
CA GLU A 131 0.78 -5.44 14.32
C GLU A 131 1.53 -4.64 13.24
N ALA A 132 2.86 -4.74 13.18
CA ALA A 132 3.65 -3.93 12.26
C ALA A 132 3.43 -4.35 10.80
N THR A 133 3.04 -3.38 9.97
CA THR A 133 2.97 -3.56 8.53
C THR A 133 4.37 -3.49 7.91
N GLY A 134 4.52 -3.95 6.66
CA GLY A 134 5.79 -3.81 5.95
C GLY A 134 6.26 -2.36 5.80
N ARG A 135 5.32 -1.39 5.72
CA ARG A 135 5.63 0.03 5.71
C ARG A 135 6.21 0.49 7.04
N ASP A 136 5.67 -0.03 8.14
CA ASP A 136 6.12 0.32 9.48
C ASP A 136 7.49 -0.23 9.79
N ILE A 137 7.72 -1.52 9.49
CA ILE A 137 9.02 -2.18 9.64
C ILE A 137 10.09 -1.43 8.84
N LYS A 138 9.80 -1.10 7.57
CA LYS A 138 10.71 -0.31 6.73
C LYS A 138 11.01 1.07 7.32
N GLY A 139 9.97 1.78 7.75
CA GLY A 139 10.10 3.11 8.32
C GLY A 139 10.91 3.12 9.61
N LEU A 140 10.67 2.15 10.49
CA LEU A 140 11.37 1.99 11.75
C LEU A 140 12.84 1.59 11.53
N SER A 141 13.10 0.61 10.66
CA SER A 141 14.48 0.19 10.33
C SER A 141 15.30 1.36 9.76
N LYS A 142 14.70 2.15 8.86
CA LYS A 142 15.34 3.36 8.32
C LYS A 142 15.65 4.40 9.39
N LEU A 143 14.74 4.59 10.35
CA LEU A 143 14.92 5.54 11.44
C LEU A 143 16.04 5.09 12.39
N VAL A 144 16.06 3.80 12.75
CA VAL A 144 17.09 3.20 13.58
C VAL A 144 18.47 3.32 12.93
N ALA A 145 18.59 3.02 11.63
CA ALA A 145 19.85 3.19 10.90
C ALA A 145 20.39 4.62 10.99
N LYS A 146 19.53 5.62 10.75
CA LYS A 146 19.90 7.03 10.90
C LYS A 146 20.28 7.40 12.33
N PHE A 147 19.55 6.87 13.31
CA PHE A 147 19.81 7.13 14.72
C PHE A 147 21.15 6.55 15.16
N CYS A 148 21.43 5.29 14.83
CA CYS A 148 22.68 4.59 15.10
C CYS A 148 23.88 5.31 14.47
N GLN A 149 23.76 5.72 13.20
CA GLN A 149 24.80 6.48 12.51
C GLN A 149 25.10 7.82 13.19
N HIS A 150 24.07 8.58 13.58
CA HIS A 150 24.24 9.89 14.19
C HIS A 150 24.71 9.83 15.64
N LYS A 151 24.21 8.87 16.42
CA LYS A 151 24.55 8.72 17.86
C LYS A 151 25.75 7.80 18.10
N LYS A 152 26.25 7.13 17.06
CA LYS A 152 27.33 6.12 17.14
C LYS A 152 27.02 5.02 18.15
N VAL A 153 25.80 4.49 18.09
CA VAL A 153 25.32 3.40 18.95
C VAL A 153 24.92 2.19 18.11
N ALA A 154 25.05 0.99 18.69
CA ALA A 154 24.62 -0.25 18.05
C ALA A 154 23.08 -0.35 17.98
N PRO A 155 22.53 -1.05 16.97
CA PRO A 155 21.09 -1.24 16.81
C PRO A 155 20.54 -2.31 17.76
N THR A 156 20.38 -1.97 19.04
CA THR A 156 19.80 -2.85 20.06
C THR A 156 18.28 -2.76 20.11
N LEU A 157 17.62 -3.74 20.75
CA LEU A 157 16.16 -3.72 20.96
C LEU A 157 15.67 -2.39 21.58
N GLU A 158 16.43 -1.83 22.52
CA GLU A 158 16.09 -0.56 23.16
C GLU A 158 16.12 0.63 22.19
N VAL A 159 17.06 0.62 21.23
CA VAL A 159 17.09 1.64 20.17
C VAL A 159 15.86 1.51 19.27
N PHE A 160 15.43 0.29 18.94
CA PHE A 160 14.21 0.06 18.18
C PHE A 160 12.97 0.56 18.94
N LYS A 161 12.82 0.21 20.23
CA LYS A 161 11.73 0.70 21.08
C LYS A 161 11.72 2.22 21.17
N ARG A 162 12.88 2.84 21.40
CA ARG A 162 13.01 4.29 21.44
C ARG A 162 12.63 4.95 20.13
N CYS A 163 13.02 4.35 19.00
CA CYS A 163 12.68 4.87 17.67
C CYS A 163 11.20 4.65 17.32
N SER A 164 10.57 3.61 17.87
CA SER A 164 9.17 3.27 17.60
C SER A 164 8.20 4.34 18.14
N ILE A 165 8.55 5.01 19.24
CA ILE A 165 7.79 6.14 19.82
C ILE A 165 7.60 7.26 18.78
N PHE A 166 8.67 7.62 18.06
CA PHE A 166 8.58 8.68 17.02
C PHE A 166 7.77 8.26 15.79
N ARG A 167 7.42 6.99 15.68
CA ARG A 167 6.61 6.40 14.60
C ARG A 167 5.17 6.14 15.03
N GLY A 168 4.80 6.44 16.28
CA GLY A 168 3.49 6.12 16.84
C GLY A 168 3.24 4.61 16.97
N MET A 169 4.31 3.82 17.03
CA MET A 169 4.27 2.37 17.25
C MET A 169 4.48 2.10 18.74
N ASP A 170 3.61 2.68 19.56
CA ASP A 170 3.70 2.60 21.02
C ASP A 170 3.33 1.20 21.49
N LEU A 171 4.29 0.52 22.14
CA LEU A 171 4.13 -0.84 22.66
C LEU A 171 3.16 -0.92 23.85
N GLU A 172 2.87 0.20 24.50
CA GLU A 172 2.00 0.26 25.70
C GLU A 172 0.51 0.15 25.36
N LYS A 173 0.07 0.55 24.16
CA LYS A 173 -1.35 0.48 23.77
C LYS A 173 -1.82 -0.91 23.35
N SER A 174 -0.90 -1.81 23.02
CA SER A 174 -1.22 -3.20 22.64
C SER A 174 -1.78 -4.04 23.79
N VAL A 175 -1.53 -3.64 25.05
CA VAL A 175 -2.00 -4.39 26.24
C VAL A 175 -3.45 -4.05 26.57
N GLU A 176 -3.90 -2.81 26.33
CA GLU A 176 -5.28 -2.40 26.63
C GLU A 176 -6.31 -2.99 25.63
N ASN A 177 -5.94 -3.14 24.36
CA ASN A 177 -6.84 -3.68 23.33
C ASN A 177 -6.98 -5.22 23.35
N ALA A 178 -6.17 -5.94 24.13
CA ALA A 178 -6.27 -7.39 24.28
C ALA A 178 -7.18 -7.81 25.46
N GLN A 179 -7.73 -6.84 26.21
CA GLN A 179 -8.60 -7.07 27.37
C GLN A 179 -10.04 -6.55 27.18
N SER A 180 -10.43 -6.14 25.96
CA SER A 180 -11.80 -5.68 25.63
C SER A 180 -12.49 -6.60 24.64
#